data_AF-A0A2V9QNS4-F1
#
_entry.id   AF-A0A2V9QNS4-F1
#
_cell.length_a   1.000
_cell.length_b   1.000
_cell.length_c   1.000
_cell.angle_alpha   90.00
_cell.angle_beta   90.00
_cell.angle_gamma   90.00
#
_symmetry.space_group_name_H-M   'P 1'
#
loop_
_entity.id
_entity.type
_entity.pdbx_description
1 polymer ?
#
loop_
_entity_poly.entity_id
_entity_poly.type
_entity_poly.pdbx_seq_one_letter_code
_entity_poly.pdbx_strand_id
1 'polypeptide(L)'
;MSPRVRAVLENRWRIAGEPGEGWLWPAETKDGHINHDSLKLQHKKALKLAKVRPFDVYSIRHTFLTRLGESGCDVWTLARIAGHSNISISQRYVHPSEDSVLNALSRLTGHNSRHSAENTIPVEGRELRLTDTTSTG
;
A
#
# COMPACT_ATOMS: atom_id res chain seq x y z
N MET A 1 6.47 10.04 -4.77
CA MET A 1 7.63 10.15 -3.85
C MET A 1 7.42 11.34 -2.95
N SER A 2 7.68 11.24 -1.64
CA SER A 2 7.44 12.37 -0.72
C SER A 2 8.45 13.51 -0.95
N PRO A 3 8.09 14.78 -0.66
CA PRO A 3 8.99 15.92 -0.82
C PRO A 3 10.28 15.79 -0.01
N ARG A 4 10.21 15.17 1.19
CA ARG A 4 11.38 14.95 2.03
C ARG A 4 12.38 13.96 1.41
N VAL A 5 11.90 12.86 0.84
CA VAL A 5 12.77 11.88 0.17
C VAL A 5 13.41 12.53 -1.06
N ARG A 6 12.62 13.29 -1.84
CA ARG A 6 13.12 14.08 -2.96
C ARG A 6 14.29 14.98 -2.57
N ALA A 7 14.10 15.82 -1.54
CA ALA A 7 15.12 16.76 -1.09
C ALA A 7 16.42 16.07 -0.67
N VAL A 8 16.33 14.91 0.00
CA VAL A 8 17.52 14.14 0.39
C VAL A 8 18.27 13.60 -0.83
N LEU A 9 17.56 13.08 -1.83
CA LEU A 9 18.19 12.56 -3.05
C LEU A 9 18.79 13.67 -3.91
N GLU A 10 18.06 14.78 -4.08
CA GLU A 10 18.54 15.95 -4.81
C GLU A 10 19.79 16.56 -4.16
N ASN A 11 19.82 16.65 -2.83
CA ASN A 11 21.01 17.14 -2.12
C ASN A 11 22.23 16.23 -2.35
N ARG A 12 22.04 14.90 -2.37
CA ARG A 12 23.14 13.97 -2.69
C ARG A 12 23.61 14.13 -4.13
N TRP A 13 22.69 14.25 -5.08
CA TRP A 13 23.01 14.44 -6.49
C TRP A 13 23.78 15.75 -6.72
N ARG A 14 23.39 16.84 -6.05
CA ARG A 14 24.13 18.11 -6.08
C ARG A 14 25.53 18.01 -5.51
N ILE A 15 25.69 17.34 -4.35
CA ILE A 15 27.02 17.12 -3.73
C ILE A 15 27.92 16.29 -4.65
N ALA A 16 27.35 15.39 -5.43
CA ALA A 16 28.08 14.59 -6.42
C ALA A 16 28.45 15.35 -7.70
N GLY A 17 28.10 16.65 -7.81
CA GLY A 17 28.40 17.46 -8.99
C GLY A 17 27.37 17.33 -10.12
N GLU A 18 26.12 17.00 -9.78
CA GLU A 18 25.00 16.87 -10.73
C GLU A 18 25.29 15.93 -11.91
N PRO A 19 25.82 14.72 -11.67
CA PRO A 19 26.21 13.83 -12.75
C PRO A 19 24.99 13.39 -13.56
N GLY A 20 25.16 13.28 -14.89
CA GLY A 20 24.14 12.75 -15.79
C GLY A 20 24.00 11.22 -15.73
N GLU A 21 25.02 10.52 -15.23
CA GLU A 21 25.07 9.07 -15.10
C GLU A 21 25.85 8.64 -13.84
N GLY A 22 25.63 7.40 -13.39
CA GLY A 22 26.33 6.82 -12.24
C GLY A 22 25.41 6.45 -11.07
N TRP A 23 26.04 6.04 -9.96
CA TRP A 23 25.34 5.53 -8.79
C TRP A 23 24.96 6.64 -7.81
N LEU A 24 23.74 6.58 -7.27
CA LEU A 24 23.28 7.51 -6.24
C LEU A 24 23.94 7.29 -4.86
N TRP A 25 24.43 6.06 -4.64
CA TRP A 25 25.20 5.66 -3.46
C TRP A 25 26.52 5.01 -3.90
N PRO A 26 27.49 5.83 -4.36
CA PRO A 26 28.81 5.32 -4.69
C PRO A 26 29.50 4.82 -3.43
N ALA A 27 30.35 3.81 -3.58
CA ALA A 27 31.18 3.27 -2.51
C ALA A 27 32.49 2.76 -3.09
N GLU A 28 33.54 2.75 -2.27
CA GLU A 28 34.85 2.17 -2.61
C GLU A 28 34.80 0.64 -2.55
N THR A 29 33.93 0.05 -3.37
CA THR A 29 33.81 -1.39 -3.57
C THR A 29 34.25 -1.72 -4.99
N LYS A 30 34.51 -3.01 -5.27
CA LYS A 30 34.84 -3.47 -6.62
C LYS A 30 33.80 -3.06 -7.68
N ASP A 31 32.53 -3.01 -7.28
CA ASP A 31 31.41 -2.66 -8.15
C ASP A 31 31.12 -1.15 -8.20
N GLY A 32 31.85 -0.34 -7.41
CA GLY A 32 31.73 1.12 -7.37
C GLY A 32 30.48 1.65 -6.64
N HIS A 33 29.70 0.78 -6.00
CA HIS A 33 28.47 1.15 -5.29
C HIS A 33 28.23 0.36 -4.01
N ILE A 34 27.29 0.85 -3.20
CA ILE A 34 26.87 0.17 -1.98
C ILE A 34 26.35 -1.23 -2.29
N ASN A 35 26.80 -2.22 -1.51
CA ASN A 35 26.33 -3.60 -1.57
C ASN A 35 25.44 -3.92 -0.35
N HIS A 36 24.89 -5.12 -0.31
CA HIS A 36 23.97 -5.52 0.75
C HIS A 36 24.60 -5.48 2.16
N ASP A 37 25.86 -5.89 2.30
CA ASP A 37 26.53 -5.94 3.61
C ASP A 37 26.94 -4.56 4.12
N SER A 38 27.38 -3.67 3.23
CA SER A 38 27.65 -2.28 3.56
C SER A 38 26.37 -1.54 3.98
N LEU A 39 25.22 -1.82 3.34
CA LEU A 39 23.92 -1.30 3.79
C LEU A 39 23.58 -1.76 5.20
N LYS A 40 23.74 -3.06 5.51
CA LYS A 40 23.51 -3.59 6.87
C LYS A 40 24.41 -2.92 7.91
N LEU A 41 25.67 -2.69 7.58
CA LEU A 41 26.62 -2.01 8.48
C LEU A 41 26.21 -0.55 8.71
N GLN A 42 25.85 0.17 7.65
CA GLN A 42 25.35 1.55 7.74
C GLN A 42 24.07 1.64 8.57
N HIS A 43 23.15 0.69 8.40
CA HIS A 43 21.93 0.60 9.21
C HIS A 43 22.24 0.42 10.70
N LYS A 44 23.13 -0.51 11.06
CA LYS A 44 23.57 -0.69 12.46
C LYS A 44 24.16 0.59 13.05
N LYS A 45 24.99 1.31 12.27
CA LYS A 45 25.54 2.61 12.68
C LYS A 45 24.43 3.66 12.88
N ALA A 46 23.48 3.75 11.95
CA ALA A 46 22.35 4.66 12.04
C ALA A 46 21.49 4.40 13.28
N LEU A 47 21.20 3.14 13.59
CA LEU A 47 20.46 2.74 14.80
C LEU A 47 21.18 3.18 16.08
N LYS A 48 22.50 2.99 16.15
CA LYS A 48 23.32 3.41 17.30
C LYS A 48 23.30 4.93 17.47
N LEU A 49 23.43 5.68 16.38
CA LEU A 49 23.38 7.15 16.40
C LEU A 49 22.00 7.69 16.79
N ALA A 50 20.94 7.05 16.28
CA ALA A 50 19.55 7.40 16.60
C ALA A 50 19.11 6.95 18.00
N LYS A 51 19.93 6.15 18.71
CA LYS A 51 19.64 5.60 20.05
C LYS A 51 18.32 4.84 20.11
N VAL A 52 18.00 4.10 19.05
CA VAL A 52 16.80 3.24 19.00
C VAL A 52 17.16 1.78 19.21
N ARG A 53 16.18 0.98 19.63
CA ARG A 53 16.33 -0.48 19.72
C ARG A 53 16.72 -1.03 18.34
N PRO A 54 17.70 -1.96 18.26
CA PRO A 54 18.06 -2.58 16.99
C PRO A 54 16.88 -3.33 16.36
N PHE A 55 16.75 -3.21 15.04
CA PHE A 55 15.78 -3.93 14.23
C PHE A 55 16.35 -4.15 12.81
N ASP A 56 15.77 -5.08 12.05
CA ASP A 56 16.23 -5.41 10.71
C ASP A 56 15.88 -4.35 9.67
N VAL A 57 16.73 -4.15 8.66
CA VAL A 57 16.46 -3.21 7.56
C VAL A 57 15.12 -3.50 6.90
N TYR A 58 14.73 -4.78 6.80
CA TYR A 58 13.46 -5.21 6.22
C TYR A 58 12.24 -4.67 6.99
N SER A 59 12.36 -4.43 8.30
CA SER A 59 11.26 -3.86 9.10
C SER A 59 10.84 -2.48 8.59
N ILE A 60 11.75 -1.70 8.00
CA ILE A 60 11.42 -0.40 7.39
C ILE A 60 10.43 -0.60 6.24
N ARG A 61 10.68 -1.57 5.36
CA ARG A 61 9.77 -1.92 4.26
C ARG A 61 8.44 -2.42 4.82
N HIS A 62 8.49 -3.26 5.85
CA HIS A 62 7.28 -3.78 6.49
C HIS A 62 6.40 -2.64 7.03
N THR A 63 6.96 -1.74 7.85
CA THR A 63 6.25 -0.58 8.40
C THR A 63 5.71 0.35 7.32
N PHE A 64 6.48 0.58 6.23
CA PHE A 64 6.00 1.38 5.11
C PHE A 64 4.76 0.75 4.45
N LEU A 65 4.80 -0.56 4.15
CA LEU A 65 3.69 -1.26 3.52
C LEU A 65 2.47 -1.37 4.42
N THR A 66 2.65 -1.63 5.72
CA THR A 66 1.55 -1.63 6.69
C THR A 66 0.86 -0.28 6.72
N ARG A 67 1.61 0.83 6.87
CA ARG A 67 1.03 2.18 6.89
C ARG A 67 0.34 2.56 5.58
N LEU A 68 0.88 2.09 4.46
CA LEU A 68 0.27 2.30 3.15
C LEU A 68 -1.05 1.54 3.02
N GLY A 69 -1.13 0.30 3.50
CA GLY A 69 -2.39 -0.43 3.55
C GLY A 69 -3.40 0.19 4.52
N GLU A 70 -2.96 0.61 5.71
CA GLU A 70 -3.78 1.33 6.71
C GLU A 70 -4.33 2.66 6.18
N SER A 71 -3.64 3.31 5.24
CA SER A 71 -4.15 4.53 4.59
C SER A 71 -5.27 4.25 3.57
N GLY A 72 -5.71 2.99 3.42
CA GLY A 72 -6.74 2.58 2.46
C GLY A 72 -6.22 2.32 1.05
N CYS A 73 -4.91 2.12 0.87
CA CYS A 73 -4.35 1.72 -0.42
C CYS A 73 -4.83 0.32 -0.78
N ASP A 74 -5.33 0.14 -2.01
CA ASP A 74 -5.75 -1.17 -2.47
C ASP A 74 -4.56 -2.12 -2.64
N VAL A 75 -4.82 -3.41 -2.54
CA VAL A 75 -3.78 -4.45 -2.51
C VAL A 75 -2.97 -4.52 -3.82
N TRP A 76 -3.56 -4.16 -4.96
CA TRP A 76 -2.89 -4.22 -6.26
C TRP A 76 -1.92 -3.06 -6.42
N THR A 77 -2.35 -1.84 -6.09
CA THR A 77 -1.49 -0.66 -6.05
C THR A 77 -0.35 -0.86 -5.06
N LEU A 78 -0.64 -1.39 -3.87
CA LEU A 78 0.37 -1.71 -2.87
C LEU A 78 1.40 -2.73 -3.39
N ALA A 79 0.96 -3.81 -4.06
CA ALA A 79 1.85 -4.80 -4.65
C ALA A 79 2.74 -4.20 -5.76
N ARG A 80 2.17 -3.33 -6.59
CA ARG A 80 2.91 -2.65 -7.66
C ARG A 80 3.98 -1.71 -7.12
N ILE A 81 3.69 -1.00 -6.02
CA ILE A 81 4.65 -0.15 -5.30
C ILE A 81 5.73 -1.00 -4.62
N ALA A 82 5.34 -2.12 -4.01
CA ALA A 82 6.26 -3.02 -3.32
C ALA A 82 7.17 -3.80 -4.29
N GLY A 83 6.74 -3.98 -5.54
CA GLY A 83 7.39 -4.83 -6.53
C GLY A 83 7.12 -6.32 -6.31
N HIS A 84 5.98 -6.68 -5.72
CA HIS A 84 5.63 -8.08 -5.48
C HIS A 84 5.01 -8.70 -6.74
N SER A 85 5.62 -9.80 -7.22
CA SER A 85 5.08 -10.60 -8.32
C SER A 85 3.89 -11.47 -7.91
N ASN A 86 3.76 -11.77 -6.61
CA ASN A 86 2.64 -12.49 -6.04
C ASN A 86 1.85 -11.58 -5.08
N ILE A 87 0.57 -11.40 -5.39
CA ILE A 87 -0.35 -10.56 -4.63
C ILE A 87 -0.54 -11.04 -3.18
N SER A 88 -0.40 -12.34 -2.92
CA SER A 88 -0.57 -12.92 -1.58
C SER A 88 0.42 -12.33 -0.56
N ILE A 89 1.60 -11.91 -1.01
CA ILE A 89 2.61 -11.25 -0.17
C ILE A 89 2.08 -9.89 0.33
N SER A 90 1.30 -9.20 -0.50
CA SER A 90 0.73 -7.87 -0.21
C SER A 90 -0.54 -7.92 0.62
N GLN A 91 -1.30 -9.04 0.57
CA GLN A 91 -2.56 -9.19 1.30
C GLN A 91 -2.40 -8.96 2.81
N ARG A 92 -1.24 -9.32 3.39
CA ARG A 92 -0.99 -9.14 4.83
C ARG A 92 -0.96 -7.69 5.32
N TYR A 93 -0.94 -6.71 4.40
CA TYR A 93 -0.88 -5.29 4.72
C TYR A 93 -2.22 -4.58 4.55
N VAL A 94 -3.19 -5.22 3.88
CA VAL A 94 -4.50 -4.64 3.60
C VAL A 94 -5.53 -5.43 4.37
N HIS A 95 -6.06 -4.82 5.43
CA HIS A 95 -7.10 -5.42 6.25
C HIS A 95 -8.43 -4.72 5.97
N PRO A 96 -9.41 -5.39 5.34
CA PRO A 96 -10.73 -4.81 5.18
C PRO A 96 -11.38 -4.68 6.56
N SER A 97 -11.65 -3.44 6.97
CA SER A 97 -12.54 -3.14 8.10
C SER A 97 -13.99 -3.09 7.65
N GLU A 98 -14.95 -3.29 8.56
CA GLU A 98 -16.38 -3.12 8.28
C GLU A 98 -16.66 -1.76 7.64
N ASP A 99 -16.07 -0.69 8.19
CA ASP A 99 -16.16 0.66 7.63
C ASP A 99 -15.63 0.74 6.19
N SER A 100 -14.53 0.05 5.88
CA SER A 100 -13.96 0.06 4.52
C SER A 100 -14.89 -0.62 3.52
N VAL A 101 -15.60 -1.68 3.94
CA VAL A 101 -16.58 -2.41 3.14
C VAL A 101 -17.82 -1.55 2.92
N LEU A 102 -18.36 -0.95 3.99
CA LEU A 102 -19.52 -0.05 3.92
C LEU A 102 -19.23 1.19 3.07
N ASN A 103 -18.03 1.76 3.18
CA ASN A 103 -17.60 2.86 2.32
C ASN A 103 -17.48 2.45 0.86
N ALA A 104 -16.97 1.25 0.56
CA ALA A 104 -16.90 0.74 -0.80
C ALA A 104 -18.31 0.56 -1.41
N LEU A 105 -19.25 0.00 -0.65
CA LEU A 105 -20.66 -0.12 -1.06
C LEU A 105 -21.33 1.24 -1.24
N SER A 106 -21.10 2.18 -0.33
CA SER A 106 -21.66 3.54 -0.38
C SER A 106 -21.19 4.33 -1.61
N ARG A 107 -19.94 4.13 -2.03
CA ARG A 107 -19.42 4.72 -3.28
C ARG A 107 -20.17 4.19 -4.50
N LEU A 108 -20.52 2.90 -4.51
CA LEU A 108 -21.28 2.29 -5.60
C LEU A 108 -22.72 2.82 -5.66
N THR A 109 -23.40 2.97 -4.52
CA THR A 109 -24.80 3.41 -4.46
C THR A 109 -24.96 4.90 -4.80
N GLY A 110 -23.95 5.74 -4.49
CA GLY A 110 -23.94 7.16 -4.86
C GLY A 110 -23.87 7.43 -6.37
N HIS A 111 -23.56 6.43 -7.19
CA HIS A 111 -23.48 6.57 -8.65
C HIS A 111 -24.78 6.23 -9.39
N ASN A 112 -25.78 5.64 -8.70
CA ASN A 112 -27.01 5.19 -9.34
C ASN A 112 -28.21 6.02 -8.88
N SER A 113 -28.60 7.01 -9.69
CA SER A 113 -30.00 7.40 -9.95
C SER A 113 -30.06 8.58 -10.95
N ARG A 114 -29.58 8.36 -12.18
CA ARG A 114 -29.91 9.21 -13.34
C ARG A 114 -30.30 8.39 -14.58
N HIS A 115 -30.82 7.18 -14.38
CA HIS A 115 -31.68 6.61 -15.40
C HIS A 115 -33.00 7.37 -15.33
N SER A 116 -33.21 8.25 -16.32
CA SER A 116 -34.48 8.93 -16.57
C SER A 116 -35.62 7.92 -16.47
N ALA A 117 -36.60 8.25 -15.62
CA ALA A 117 -37.82 7.47 -15.44
C ALA A 117 -38.72 7.60 -16.68
N GLU A 118 -38.39 6.90 -17.76
CA GLU A 118 -39.29 6.64 -18.87
C GLU A 118 -39.17 5.18 -19.26
N ASN A 119 -39.72 4.31 -18.42
CA ASN A 119 -40.41 3.06 -18.80
C ASN A 119 -40.76 2.27 -17.52
N THR A 120 -41.81 2.72 -16.85
CA THR A 120 -42.49 1.93 -15.81
C THR A 120 -43.33 0.87 -16.50
N ILE A 121 -42.88 -0.39 -16.46
CA ILE A 121 -43.77 -1.53 -16.71
C ILE A 121 -44.53 -1.80 -15.39
N PRO A 122 -45.87 -1.85 -15.38
CA PRO A 122 -46.61 -2.15 -14.17
C PRO A 122 -46.42 -3.62 -13.81
N VAL A 123 -45.83 -3.89 -12.64
CA VAL A 123 -45.77 -5.24 -12.08
C VAL A 123 -46.95 -5.39 -11.13
N GLU A 124 -48.00 -6.05 -11.62
CA GLU A 124 -49.12 -6.51 -10.80
C GLU A 124 -48.66 -7.54 -9.77
N GLY A 125 -49.35 -7.52 -8.62
CA GLY A 125 -48.86 -8.07 -7.36
C GLY A 125 -48.55 -9.56 -7.38
N ARG A 126 -47.38 -9.91 -6.83
CA ARG A 126 -47.12 -11.24 -6.29
C ARG A 126 -46.58 -11.10 -4.88
N GLU A 127 -47.47 -11.36 -3.94
CA GLU A 127 -47.20 -11.48 -2.50
C GLU A 127 -46.19 -12.62 -2.28
N LEU A 128 -44.96 -12.26 -1.89
CA LEU A 128 -43.92 -13.20 -1.48
C LEU A 128 -44.23 -13.69 -0.07
N ARG A 129 -44.93 -14.83 0.04
CA ARG A 129 -45.07 -15.56 1.30
C ARG A 129 -43.77 -16.28 1.65
N LEU A 130 -43.08 -15.77 2.67
CA LEU A 130 -42.06 -16.50 3.41
C LEU A 130 -42.78 -17.50 4.33
N THR A 131 -42.58 -18.80 4.13
CA THR A 131 -43.03 -19.82 5.07
C THR A 131 -41.91 -20.11 6.07
N ASP A 132 -42.14 -19.75 7.33
CA ASP A 132 -41.32 -20.18 8.47
C ASP A 132 -41.42 -21.71 8.63
N THR A 133 -40.29 -22.40 8.53
CA THR A 133 -40.17 -23.80 8.94
C THR A 133 -39.53 -23.87 10.32
N THR A 134 -40.34 -23.87 11.37
CA THR A 134 -39.93 -24.38 12.68
C THR A 134 -40.26 -25.88 12.73
N SER A 135 -39.23 -26.73 12.72
CA SER A 135 -39.36 -28.17 12.99
C SER A 135 -38.87 -28.46 14.40
N THR A 136 -39.81 -28.74 15.29
CA THR A 136 -39.59 -29.38 16.60
C THR A 136 -40.09 -30.82 16.48
N GLY A 137 -39.24 -31.78 16.83
CA GLY A 137 -39.56 -33.21 16.87
C GLY A 137 -38.37 -34.00 17.36
#